data_AF-A0A198G0T2-F1
#
_entry.id   AF-A0A198G0T2-F1
#
_cell.length_a   1.000
_cell.length_b   1.000
_cell.length_c   1.000
_cell.angle_alpha   90.00
_cell.angle_beta   90.00
_cell.angle_gamma   90.00
#
_symmetry.space_group_name_H-M   'P 1'
#
loop_
_entity.id
_entity.type
_entity.pdbx_description
1 polymer ?
#
loop_
_entity_poly.entity_id
_entity_poly.type
_entity_poly.pdbx_seq_one_letter_code
_entity_poly.pdbx_strand_id
1 'polypeptide(L)'
;MYEDYSRQSLPSKKYRELLGTAFCVFNSNNKFVIENILKLDRYHYYSWYELIDKDSALLLTDIKKTITRESGPEIAETFNELVQMRARLVQSFQVTVDDGVDNQILATRYSDGRQEYITQQYLLNFIKLNQKLSDLLYDLRGY
;
A
#
# COMPACT_ATOMS: atom_id res chain seq x y z
N MET A 1 -18.05 7.67 -18.79
CA MET A 1 -17.95 6.52 -19.73
C MET A 1 -18.45 5.30 -18.99
N TYR A 2 -19.46 4.60 -19.51
CA TYR A 2 -19.94 3.36 -18.91
C TYR A 2 -19.19 2.20 -19.55
N GLU A 3 -18.70 1.29 -18.71
CA GLU A 3 -18.15 0.03 -19.20
C GLU A 3 -19.30 -0.97 -19.34
N ASP A 4 -19.19 -1.93 -20.24
CA ASP A 4 -20.22 -2.96 -20.48
C ASP A 4 -20.51 -3.83 -19.24
N TYR A 5 -19.57 -3.89 -18.30
CA TYR A 5 -19.71 -4.58 -17.02
C TYR A 5 -20.20 -3.71 -15.85
N SER A 6 -20.43 -2.41 -16.03
CA SER A 6 -20.95 -1.56 -14.95
C SER A 6 -21.69 -0.30 -15.45
N ARG A 7 -22.85 -0.03 -14.83
CA ARG A 7 -23.61 1.20 -15.07
C ARG A 7 -23.16 2.38 -14.20
N GLN A 8 -22.14 2.21 -13.35
CA GLN A 8 -21.58 3.32 -12.58
C GLN A 8 -20.63 4.16 -13.45
N SER A 9 -20.54 5.46 -13.17
CA SER A 9 -19.53 6.32 -13.79
C SER A 9 -18.15 5.91 -13.29
N LEU A 10 -17.29 5.43 -14.19
CA LEU A 10 -15.96 4.96 -13.85
C LEU A 10 -14.88 5.98 -14.27
N PRO A 11 -13.74 6.02 -13.55
CA PRO A 11 -12.54 6.71 -14.00
C PRO A 11 -12.04 6.14 -15.34
N SER A 12 -11.10 6.86 -15.96
CA SER A 12 -10.44 6.36 -17.18
C SER A 12 -9.82 4.98 -16.96
N LYS A 13 -9.66 4.24 -18.06
CA LYS A 13 -8.99 2.92 -18.05
C LYS A 13 -7.61 2.98 -17.39
N LYS A 14 -6.83 4.02 -17.72
CA LYS A 14 -5.47 4.23 -17.17
C LYS A 14 -5.50 4.45 -15.66
N TYR A 15 -6.42 5.28 -15.16
CA TYR A 15 -6.57 5.50 -13.73
C TYR A 15 -6.91 4.20 -13.00
N ARG A 16 -7.87 3.44 -13.54
CA ARG A 16 -8.28 2.14 -12.97
C ARG A 16 -7.15 1.12 -12.98
N GLU A 17 -6.35 1.08 -14.05
CA GLU A 17 -5.16 0.25 -14.14
C GLU A 17 -4.15 0.58 -13.04
N LEU A 18 -3.79 1.87 -12.88
CA LEU A 18 -2.90 2.31 -11.81
C LEU A 18 -3.44 1.97 -10.42
N LEU A 19 -4.74 2.15 -10.19
CA LEU A 19 -5.39 1.81 -8.91
C LEU A 19 -5.31 0.31 -8.64
N GLY A 20 -5.58 -0.53 -9.64
CA GLY A 20 -5.43 -1.98 -9.54
C GLY A 20 -3.98 -2.40 -9.25
N THR A 21 -3.03 -1.85 -10.00
CA THR A 21 -1.59 -2.08 -9.79
C THR A 21 -1.17 -1.69 -8.38
N ALA A 22 -1.63 -0.56 -7.85
CA ALA A 22 -1.33 -0.12 -6.49
C ALA A 22 -1.71 -1.20 -5.45
N PHE A 23 -2.91 -1.78 -5.54
CA PHE A 23 -3.32 -2.85 -4.63
C PHE A 23 -2.51 -4.13 -4.82
N CYS A 24 -2.21 -4.52 -6.07
CA CYS A 24 -1.38 -5.70 -6.34
C CYS A 24 0.02 -5.58 -5.74
N VAL A 25 0.72 -4.47 -5.96
CA VAL A 25 2.09 -4.29 -5.45
C VAL A 25 2.13 -4.22 -3.93
N PHE A 26 1.15 -3.56 -3.30
CA PHE A 26 1.06 -3.53 -1.84
C PHE A 26 0.85 -4.92 -1.25
N ASN A 27 -0.06 -5.72 -1.81
CA ASN A 27 -0.33 -7.07 -1.31
C ASN A 27 0.90 -7.97 -1.43
N SER A 28 1.62 -7.89 -2.56
CA SER A 28 2.90 -8.59 -2.74
C SER A 28 3.96 -8.15 -1.72
N ASN A 29 4.08 -6.85 -1.46
CA ASN A 29 5.03 -6.35 -0.45
C ASN A 29 4.64 -6.73 0.97
N ASN A 30 3.36 -6.69 1.31
CA ASN A 30 2.89 -7.12 2.63
C ASN A 30 3.26 -8.59 2.88
N LYS A 31 3.09 -9.45 1.86
CA LYS A 31 3.58 -10.84 1.87
C LYS A 31 5.10 -10.90 2.06
N PHE A 32 5.85 -10.09 1.33
CA PHE A 32 7.32 -10.13 1.37
C PHE A 32 7.89 -9.63 2.73
N VAL A 33 7.22 -8.68 3.37
CA VAL A 33 7.52 -8.28 4.75
C VAL A 33 7.35 -9.46 5.71
N ILE A 34 6.25 -10.21 5.60
CA ILE A 34 6.01 -11.40 6.43
C ILE A 34 7.11 -12.44 6.21
N GLU A 35 7.53 -12.69 4.97
CA GLU A 35 8.64 -13.60 4.68
C GLU A 35 9.95 -13.17 5.36
N ASN A 36 10.25 -11.86 5.38
CA ASN A 36 11.45 -11.35 6.05
C ASN A 36 11.35 -11.42 7.58
N ILE A 37 10.18 -11.17 8.17
CA ILE A 37 9.95 -11.39 9.62
C ILE A 37 10.27 -12.84 9.97
N LEU A 38 9.71 -13.81 9.24
CA LEU A 38 9.92 -15.23 9.50
C LEU A 38 11.37 -15.67 9.27
N LYS A 39 12.05 -15.10 8.27
CA LYS A 39 13.47 -15.39 8.02
C LYS A 39 14.36 -14.94 9.18
N LEU A 40 14.04 -13.80 9.79
CA LEU A 40 14.84 -13.21 10.89
C LEU A 40 14.43 -13.75 12.28
N ASP A 41 13.29 -14.40 12.38
CA ASP A 41 12.79 -15.00 13.62
C ASP A 41 13.49 -16.34 13.95
N ARG A 42 14.67 -16.24 14.56
CA ARG A 42 15.52 -17.39 14.92
C ARG A 42 14.90 -18.34 15.94
N TYR A 43 13.90 -17.89 16.70
CA TYR A 43 13.31 -18.65 17.81
C TYR A 43 11.89 -19.15 17.49
N HIS A 44 11.41 -18.93 16.26
CA HIS A 44 10.08 -19.36 15.81
C HIS A 44 8.93 -18.86 16.71
N TYR A 45 9.02 -17.60 17.15
CA TYR A 45 7.94 -16.91 17.85
C TYR A 45 6.75 -16.58 16.94
N TYR A 46 6.97 -16.56 15.63
CA TYR A 46 5.97 -16.21 14.63
C TYR A 46 5.65 -17.37 13.71
N SER A 47 4.37 -17.54 13.39
CA SER A 47 3.92 -18.40 12.30
C SER A 47 3.40 -17.59 11.11
N TRP A 48 3.43 -18.20 9.92
CA TRP A 48 2.84 -17.61 8.71
C TRP A 48 1.36 -17.25 8.92
N TYR A 49 0.59 -18.17 9.51
CA TYR A 49 -0.85 -18.01 9.74
C TYR A 49 -1.16 -16.80 10.63
N GLU A 50 -0.45 -16.66 11.75
CA GLU A 50 -0.65 -15.51 12.65
C GLU A 50 -0.29 -14.17 12.00
N LEU A 51 0.69 -14.15 11.10
CA LEU A 51 1.13 -12.91 10.46
C LEU A 51 0.20 -12.49 9.32
N ILE A 52 -0.36 -13.43 8.55
CA ILE A 52 -1.31 -13.09 7.46
C ILE A 52 -2.67 -12.65 7.98
N ASP A 53 -3.08 -13.11 9.16
CA ASP A 53 -4.35 -12.72 9.79
C ASP A 53 -4.31 -11.31 10.40
N LYS A 54 -3.11 -10.74 10.54
CA LYS A 54 -2.93 -9.38 11.05
C LYS A 54 -3.23 -8.35 9.97
N ASP A 55 -3.94 -7.30 10.35
CA ASP A 55 -3.95 -6.06 9.59
C ASP A 55 -2.52 -5.54 9.40
N SER A 56 -2.22 -4.99 8.23
CA SER A 56 -0.88 -4.47 7.91
C SER A 56 -0.36 -3.45 8.94
N ALA A 57 -1.26 -2.68 9.58
CA ALA A 57 -0.86 -1.77 10.64
C ALA A 57 -0.31 -2.48 11.89
N LEU A 58 -0.81 -3.68 12.21
CA LEU A 58 -0.33 -4.48 13.36
C LEU A 58 1.04 -5.10 13.08
N LEU A 59 1.34 -5.42 11.81
CA LEU A 59 2.65 -5.94 11.40
C LEU A 59 3.81 -4.97 11.72
N LEU A 60 3.55 -3.66 11.84
CA LEU A 60 4.58 -2.69 12.26
C LEU A 60 5.24 -3.05 13.58
N THR A 61 4.49 -3.64 14.52
CA THR A 61 5.05 -4.07 15.80
C THR A 61 6.01 -5.25 15.65
N ASP A 62 5.72 -6.15 14.72
CA ASP A 62 6.55 -7.33 14.43
C ASP A 62 7.81 -6.93 13.64
N ILE A 63 7.67 -6.03 12.66
CA ILE A 63 8.80 -5.43 11.93
C ILE A 63 9.78 -4.78 12.90
N LYS A 64 9.29 -3.99 13.87
CA LYS A 64 10.13 -3.34 14.88
C LYS A 64 10.92 -4.33 15.74
N LYS A 65 10.32 -5.48 16.07
CA LYS A 65 10.94 -6.54 16.88
C LYS A 65 11.93 -7.40 16.11
N THR A 66 11.80 -7.46 14.78
CA THR A 66 12.57 -8.35 13.90
C THR A 66 13.45 -7.53 12.95
N ILE A 67 12.89 -7.08 11.84
CA ILE A 67 13.56 -6.36 10.75
C ILE A 67 14.33 -5.13 11.27
N THR A 68 13.68 -4.24 12.02
CA THR A 68 14.30 -2.97 12.47
C THR A 68 15.52 -3.20 13.35
N ARG A 69 15.53 -4.29 14.13
CA ARG A 69 16.67 -4.64 14.97
C ARG A 69 17.91 -4.97 14.14
N GLU A 70 17.74 -5.53 12.94
CA GLU A 70 18.82 -5.96 12.06
C GLU A 70 19.18 -4.91 11.00
N SER A 71 18.23 -4.10 10.53
CA SER A 71 18.40 -3.19 9.38
C SER A 71 18.23 -1.70 9.70
N GLY A 72 17.89 -1.34 10.93
CA GLY A 72 17.49 0.02 11.28
C GLY A 72 16.06 0.38 10.85
N PRO A 73 15.65 1.65 11.04
CA PRO A 73 14.22 2.03 11.02
C PRO A 73 13.62 2.20 9.62
N GLU A 74 14.43 2.34 8.56
CA GLU A 74 13.95 2.77 7.24
C GLU A 74 12.85 1.87 6.65
N ILE A 75 12.97 0.55 6.79
CA ILE A 75 11.94 -0.40 6.32
C ILE A 75 10.63 -0.21 7.08
N ALA A 76 10.70 -0.04 8.41
CA ALA A 76 9.51 0.17 9.23
C ALA A 76 8.83 1.51 8.93
N GLU A 77 9.61 2.57 8.71
CA GLU A 77 9.11 3.89 8.34
C GLU A 77 8.45 3.87 6.96
N THR A 78 9.12 3.27 5.97
CA THR A 78 8.60 3.12 4.60
C THR A 78 7.31 2.30 4.58
N PHE A 79 7.28 1.18 5.32
CA PHE A 79 6.07 0.35 5.42
C PHE A 79 4.93 1.08 6.14
N ASN A 80 5.22 1.86 7.19
CA ASN A 80 4.20 2.65 7.89
C ASN A 80 3.57 3.71 6.96
N GLU A 81 4.38 4.41 6.17
CA GLU A 81 3.89 5.36 5.18
C GLU A 81 2.97 4.67 4.16
N LEU A 82 3.36 3.51 3.63
CA LEU A 82 2.53 2.70 2.73
C LEU A 82 1.21 2.26 3.37
N VAL A 83 1.23 1.83 4.63
CA VAL A 83 0.00 1.45 5.36
C VAL A 83 -0.95 2.65 5.46
N GLN A 84 -0.42 3.84 5.78
CA GLN A 84 -1.22 5.06 5.85
C GLN A 84 -1.79 5.45 4.48
N MET A 85 -0.97 5.43 3.43
CA MET A 85 -1.41 5.73 2.08
C MET A 85 -2.47 4.73 1.58
N ARG A 86 -2.32 3.43 1.89
CA ARG A 86 -3.33 2.40 1.57
C ARG A 86 -4.62 2.65 2.31
N ALA A 87 -4.57 2.99 3.60
CA ALA A 87 -5.77 3.30 4.37
C ALA A 87 -6.59 4.42 3.69
N ARG A 88 -5.91 5.43 3.12
CA ARG A 88 -6.57 6.48 2.32
C ARG A 88 -7.22 5.94 1.05
N LEU A 89 -6.55 5.04 0.32
CA LEU A 89 -7.13 4.41 -0.87
C LEU A 89 -8.38 3.60 -0.52
N VAL A 90 -8.34 2.81 0.55
CA VAL A 90 -9.46 1.95 0.98
C VAL A 90 -10.64 2.77 1.51
N GLN A 91 -10.37 3.84 2.27
CA GLN A 91 -11.40 4.71 2.85
C GLN A 91 -11.89 5.81 1.90
N SER A 92 -11.41 5.82 0.66
CA SER A 92 -11.75 6.85 -0.31
C SER A 92 -13.19 6.73 -0.83
N PHE A 93 -13.66 7.79 -1.48
CA PHE A 93 -14.95 7.85 -2.15
C PHE A 93 -14.79 8.44 -3.56
N GLN A 94 -15.70 8.10 -4.48
CA GLN A 94 -15.68 8.64 -5.84
C GLN A 94 -16.17 10.08 -5.89
N VAL A 95 -15.53 10.90 -6.72
CA VAL A 95 -15.91 12.28 -7.02
C VAL A 95 -15.81 12.56 -8.50
N THR A 96 -16.69 13.43 -8.99
CA THR A 96 -16.59 14.01 -10.34
C THR A 96 -15.60 15.16 -10.32
N VAL A 97 -14.65 15.17 -11.25
CA VAL A 97 -13.71 16.26 -11.47
C VAL A 97 -13.76 16.72 -12.90
N ASP A 98 -13.63 18.03 -13.12
CA ASP A 98 -13.51 18.61 -14.45
C ASP A 98 -12.03 18.74 -14.82
N ASP A 99 -11.40 17.60 -15.09
CA ASP A 99 -9.99 17.50 -15.48
C ASP A 99 -9.79 17.17 -16.97
N GLY A 100 -10.89 16.96 -17.70
CA GLY A 100 -10.90 16.56 -19.11
C GLY A 100 -10.33 15.16 -19.40
N VAL A 101 -9.88 14.41 -18.39
CA VAL A 101 -9.15 13.15 -18.56
C VAL A 101 -9.87 12.00 -17.85
N ASP A 102 -9.91 12.05 -16.52
CA ASP A 102 -10.45 10.95 -15.73
C ASP A 102 -11.94 11.13 -15.46
N ASN A 103 -12.45 12.37 -15.40
CA ASN A 103 -13.85 12.79 -15.12
C ASN A 103 -14.46 12.25 -13.81
N GLN A 104 -13.94 11.15 -13.29
CA GLN A 104 -14.22 10.49 -12.03
C GLN A 104 -12.88 10.07 -11.43
N ILE A 105 -12.64 10.42 -10.18
CA ILE A 105 -11.45 9.98 -9.43
C ILE A 105 -11.84 9.65 -7.98
N LEU A 106 -10.87 9.20 -7.19
CA LEU A 106 -11.06 9.01 -5.76
C LEU A 106 -10.65 10.27 -4.99
N ALA A 107 -11.36 10.54 -3.90
CA ALA A 107 -11.00 11.54 -2.91
C ALA A 107 -10.99 10.91 -1.51
N THR A 108 -10.17 11.46 -0.62
CA THR A 108 -10.15 11.09 0.80
C THR A 108 -10.37 12.32 1.66
N ARG A 109 -10.84 12.10 2.89
CA ARG A 109 -11.09 13.15 3.88
C ARG A 109 -10.27 12.90 5.14
N TYR A 110 -9.61 13.95 5.61
CA TYR A 110 -8.90 13.99 6.88
C TYR A 110 -9.87 14.33 8.02
N SER A 111 -9.50 13.98 9.25
CA SER A 111 -10.31 14.24 10.45
C SER A 111 -10.52 15.74 10.70
N ASP A 112 -9.60 16.58 10.25
CA ASP A 112 -9.69 18.05 10.28
C ASP A 112 -10.65 18.63 9.22
N GLY A 113 -11.24 17.76 8.38
CA GLY A 113 -12.16 18.14 7.32
C GLY A 113 -11.50 18.43 5.97
N ARG A 114 -10.17 18.48 5.88
CA ARG A 114 -9.46 18.66 4.62
C ARG A 114 -9.76 17.49 3.67
N GLN A 115 -9.99 17.78 2.40
CA GLN A 115 -10.15 16.78 1.36
C GLN A 115 -8.95 16.80 0.42
N GLU A 116 -8.61 15.63 -0.09
CA GLU A 116 -7.51 15.47 -1.03
C GLU A 116 -7.92 14.50 -2.13
N TYR A 117 -7.59 14.86 -3.38
CA TYR A 117 -7.78 14.01 -4.53
C TYR A 117 -6.67 12.99 -4.66
N ILE A 118 -7.04 11.73 -4.83
CA ILE A 118 -6.13 10.65 -5.19
C ILE A 118 -5.93 10.76 -6.70
N THR A 119 -4.87 11.45 -7.12
CA THR A 119 -4.55 11.63 -8.54
C THR A 119 -3.78 10.43 -9.09
N GLN A 120 -3.60 10.35 -10.42
CA GLN A 120 -2.66 9.38 -11.01
C GLN A 120 -1.25 9.52 -10.42
N GLN A 121 -0.81 10.74 -10.07
CA GLN A 121 0.49 10.98 -9.45
C GLN A 121 0.57 10.39 -8.04
N TYR A 122 -0.51 10.49 -7.25
CA TYR A 122 -0.59 9.83 -5.95
C TYR A 122 -0.39 8.31 -6.09
N LEU A 123 -1.11 7.69 -7.04
CA LEU A 123 -1.01 6.25 -7.30
C LEU A 123 0.40 5.85 -7.75
N LEU A 124 1.02 6.62 -8.64
CA LEU A 124 2.39 6.40 -9.07
C LEU A 124 3.40 6.54 -7.92
N ASN A 125 3.23 7.52 -7.05
CA ASN A 125 4.08 7.68 -5.87
C ASN A 125 3.94 6.49 -4.92
N PHE A 126 2.71 6.02 -4.68
CA PHE A 126 2.45 4.82 -3.89
C PHE A 126 3.12 3.57 -4.48
N ILE A 127 3.04 3.39 -5.80
CA ILE A 127 3.70 2.27 -6.50
C ILE A 127 5.23 2.37 -6.39
N LYS A 128 5.80 3.57 -6.57
CA LYS A 128 7.26 3.78 -6.43
C LYS A 128 7.74 3.54 -4.99
N LEU A 129 6.97 3.95 -3.99
CA LEU A 129 7.30 3.68 -2.60
C LEU A 129 7.24 2.18 -2.28
N ASN A 130 6.30 1.45 -2.89
CA ASN A 130 6.30 -0.01 -2.86
C ASN A 130 7.56 -0.61 -3.50
N GLN A 131 8.01 -0.08 -4.65
CA GLN A 131 9.28 -0.54 -5.24
C GLN A 131 10.45 -0.31 -4.28
N LYS A 132 10.56 0.88 -3.68
CA LYS A 132 11.59 1.19 -2.68
C LYS A 132 11.57 0.19 -1.52
N LEU A 133 10.39 -0.09 -0.96
CA LEU A 133 10.25 -1.07 0.12
C LEU A 133 10.73 -2.46 -0.33
N SER A 134 10.36 -2.87 -1.55
CA SER A 134 10.79 -4.15 -2.10
C SER A 134 12.32 -4.22 -2.20
N ASP A 135 12.96 -3.18 -2.72
CA ASP A 135 14.43 -3.11 -2.86
C ASP A 135 15.12 -3.24 -1.49
N LEU A 136 14.67 -2.48 -0.48
CA LEU A 136 15.19 -2.56 0.89
C LEU A 136 15.04 -3.97 1.50
N LEU A 137 13.92 -4.65 1.23
CA LEU A 137 13.69 -6.01 1.70
C LEU A 137 14.56 -7.05 0.97
N TYR A 138 14.88 -6.83 -0.30
CA TYR A 138 15.82 -7.67 -1.04
C TYR A 138 17.25 -7.51 -0.49
N ASP A 139 17.69 -6.27 -0.28
CA ASP A 139 19.00 -5.96 0.30
C ASP A 139 19.16 -6.62 1.68
N LEU A 140 18.15 -6.50 2.54
CA LEU A 140 18.13 -7.16 3.85
C LEU A 140 18.19 -8.68 3.75
N ARG A 141 17.52 -9.25 2.73
CA ARG A 141 17.51 -10.70 2.52
C ARG A 141 18.87 -11.20 1.99
N GLY A 142 19.71 -10.32 1.43
CA GLY A 142 21.03 -10.63 0.89
C GLY A 142 20.99 -11.15 -0.55
N TYR A 143 20.12 -10.57 -1.39
CA TYR A 143 20.06 -10.82 -2.83
C TYR A 143 20.59 -9.66 -3.64
#